data_AF-R6KAY6-F1
#
_entry.id   AF-R6KAY6-F1
#
_cell.length_a   1.000
_cell.length_b   1.000
_cell.length_c   1.000
_cell.angle_alpha   90.00
_cell.angle_beta   90.00
_cell.angle_gamma   90.00
#
_symmetry.space_group_name_H-M   'P 1'
#
loop_
_entity.id
_entity.type
_entity.pdbx_description
1 polymer ?
#
loop_
_entity_poly.entity_id
_entity_poly.type
_entity_poly.pdbx_seq_one_letter_code
_entity_poly.pdbx_strand_id
1 'polypeptide(L)'
;MYIPAGAEAKPKVAKDHSEKDILILEIGSNGGWGSDYQTLILQYDNIILNSGCDYYIIVGDTDDPGTSIGDNNQGEYNEDGSYIGIGDTSWEAALREAYGAHFFNTRTYIIQNGLSLCGLSTTTQDLENFKRGNISKQLRYDWTHFNAYGYYVKGVGIYEKGKELGYWN
;
A
#
# COMPACT_ATOMS: atom_id res chain seq x y z
N MET A 1 -6.36 -32.01 -30.83
CA MET A 1 -5.06 -31.43 -30.41
C MET A 1 -4.57 -32.22 -29.22
N TYR A 2 -3.42 -32.89 -29.31
CA TYR A 2 -2.84 -33.65 -28.21
C TYR A 2 -1.84 -32.74 -27.49
N ILE A 3 -2.06 -32.45 -26.20
CA ILE A 3 -1.11 -31.71 -25.36
C ILE A 3 -0.29 -32.74 -24.59
N PRO A 4 1.03 -32.82 -24.80
CA PRO A 4 1.88 -33.79 -24.10
C PRO A 4 1.85 -33.58 -22.58
N ALA A 5 1.94 -34.68 -21.83
CA ALA A 5 2.21 -34.60 -20.40
C ALA A 5 3.54 -33.87 -20.17
N GLY A 6 3.53 -32.83 -19.33
CA GLY A 6 4.67 -31.95 -19.09
C GLY A 6 4.71 -30.69 -19.98
N ALA A 7 3.71 -30.47 -20.85
CA ALA A 7 3.59 -29.19 -21.54
C ALA A 7 3.23 -28.08 -20.55
N GLU A 8 4.06 -27.04 -20.49
CA GLU A 8 3.74 -25.83 -19.74
C GLU A 8 2.52 -25.13 -20.38
N ALA A 9 1.41 -25.09 -19.65
CA ALA A 9 0.29 -24.22 -19.97
C ALA A 9 0.60 -22.81 -19.47
N LYS A 10 1.29 -22.00 -20.28
CA LYS A 10 1.49 -20.57 -19.98
C LYS A 10 0.30 -19.77 -20.49
N PRO A 11 -0.46 -19.07 -19.61
CA PRO A 11 -1.49 -18.13 -20.05
C PRO A 11 -0.90 -17.15 -21.06
N LYS A 12 -1.70 -16.71 -22.04
CA LYS A 12 -1.22 -15.77 -23.07
C LYS A 12 -0.63 -14.49 -22.45
N VAL A 13 -1.24 -13.97 -21.39
CA VAL A 13 -0.70 -12.84 -20.58
C VAL A 13 0.69 -13.13 -20.03
N ALA A 14 0.94 -14.36 -19.56
CA ALA A 14 2.25 -14.75 -19.05
C ALA A 14 3.32 -14.94 -20.14
N LYS A 15 2.89 -15.06 -21.40
CA LYS A 15 3.77 -15.13 -22.58
C LYS A 15 3.99 -13.76 -23.22
N ASP A 16 2.98 -12.90 -23.14
CA ASP A 16 2.96 -11.54 -23.67
C ASP A 16 3.46 -10.51 -22.63
N HIS A 17 4.07 -10.96 -21.52
CA HIS A 17 4.76 -10.07 -20.59
C HIS A 17 5.68 -9.16 -21.38
N SER A 18 5.36 -7.87 -21.38
CA SER A 18 6.21 -6.90 -22.02
C SER A 18 7.35 -6.59 -21.05
N GLU A 19 8.52 -6.19 -21.56
CA GLU A 19 9.56 -5.51 -20.77
C GLU A 19 9.03 -4.22 -20.08
N LYS A 20 7.74 -3.91 -20.20
CA LYS A 20 7.06 -2.70 -19.71
C LYS A 20 5.88 -3.02 -18.79
N ASP A 21 5.73 -4.28 -18.36
CA ASP A 21 4.72 -4.61 -17.37
C ASP A 21 5.12 -4.00 -16.02
N ILE A 22 4.12 -3.48 -15.30
CA ILE A 22 4.31 -2.83 -14.00
C ILE A 22 3.54 -3.61 -12.96
N LEU A 23 4.25 -4.05 -11.92
CA LEU A 23 3.68 -4.79 -10.82
C LEU A 23 3.26 -3.85 -9.69
N ILE A 24 1.98 -3.85 -9.33
CA ILE A 24 1.48 -3.10 -8.16
C ILE A 24 1.13 -4.13 -7.09
N LEU A 25 1.84 -4.10 -5.96
CA LEU A 25 1.67 -5.06 -4.87
C LEU A 25 1.11 -4.39 -3.63
N GLU A 26 0.03 -4.97 -3.10
CA GLU A 26 -0.57 -4.57 -1.84
C GLU A 26 -0.92 -5.83 -1.03
N ILE A 27 -0.05 -6.18 -0.08
CA ILE A 27 -0.25 -7.33 0.80
C ILE A 27 0.17 -7.00 2.24
N GLY A 28 -0.23 -7.83 3.19
CA GLY A 28 0.25 -7.76 4.58
C GLY A 28 -0.81 -7.39 5.62
N SER A 29 -1.80 -6.55 5.28
CA SER A 29 -2.79 -6.05 6.27
C SER A 29 -3.60 -7.19 6.92
N ASN A 30 -3.92 -8.22 6.13
CA ASN A 30 -4.65 -9.41 6.62
C ASN A 30 -3.77 -10.43 7.36
N GLY A 31 -2.47 -10.16 7.55
CA GLY A 31 -1.53 -11.07 8.20
C GLY A 31 -0.95 -12.15 7.28
N GLY A 32 -0.57 -13.29 7.87
CA GLY A 32 0.10 -14.39 7.15
C GLY A 32 1.64 -14.34 7.18
N TRP A 33 2.22 -13.40 7.92
CA TRP A 33 3.67 -13.18 8.06
C TRP A 33 4.13 -13.14 9.53
N GLY A 34 3.28 -13.58 10.46
CA GLY A 34 3.62 -13.75 11.89
C GLY A 34 3.96 -12.47 12.65
N SER A 35 3.57 -11.31 12.13
CA SER A 35 4.00 -9.99 12.64
C SER A 35 5.54 -9.82 12.65
N ASP A 36 6.27 -10.55 11.79
CA ASP A 36 7.70 -10.38 11.51
C ASP A 36 7.96 -9.69 10.16
N TYR A 37 8.40 -8.43 10.19
CA TYR A 37 8.58 -7.63 8.97
C TYR A 37 9.55 -8.27 7.97
N GLN A 38 10.56 -9.03 8.44
CA GLN A 38 11.46 -9.73 7.53
C GLN A 38 10.72 -10.80 6.72
N THR A 39 9.80 -11.52 7.34
CA THR A 39 8.93 -12.48 6.63
C THR A 39 8.03 -11.78 5.63
N LEU A 40 7.44 -10.62 5.97
CA LEU A 40 6.63 -9.84 5.03
C LEU A 40 7.45 -9.35 3.82
N ILE A 41 8.63 -8.80 4.07
CA ILE A 41 9.57 -8.35 3.02
C ILE A 41 9.95 -9.51 2.12
N LEU A 42 10.25 -10.69 2.68
CA LEU A 42 10.54 -11.89 1.89
C LEU A 42 9.34 -12.33 1.02
N GLN A 43 8.10 -12.13 1.46
CA GLN A 43 6.92 -12.42 0.64
C GLN A 43 6.84 -11.46 -0.56
N TYR A 44 7.02 -10.16 -0.33
CA TYR A 44 7.10 -9.17 -1.40
C TYR A 44 8.23 -9.49 -2.39
N ASP A 45 9.45 -9.75 -1.89
CA ASP A 45 10.62 -10.05 -2.71
C ASP A 45 10.41 -11.28 -3.57
N ASN A 46 9.82 -12.34 -3.01
CA ASN A 46 9.49 -13.54 -3.78
C ASN A 46 8.48 -13.26 -4.89
N ILE A 47 7.48 -12.39 -4.67
CA ILE A 47 6.53 -12.03 -5.72
C ILE A 47 7.21 -11.21 -6.81
N ILE A 48 8.02 -10.21 -6.43
CA ILE A 48 8.79 -9.38 -7.38
C ILE A 48 9.70 -10.26 -8.23
N LEU A 49 10.53 -11.10 -7.60
CA LEU A 49 11.47 -11.98 -8.30
C LEU A 49 10.78 -12.97 -9.25
N ASN A 50 9.66 -13.56 -8.83
CA ASN A 50 8.93 -14.53 -9.66
C ASN A 50 8.05 -13.87 -10.74
N SER A 51 7.74 -12.58 -10.60
CA SER A 51 6.96 -11.85 -11.61
C SER A 51 7.73 -11.59 -12.89
N GLY A 52 9.07 -11.50 -12.82
CA GLY A 52 9.91 -11.05 -13.93
C GLY A 52 9.68 -9.60 -14.35
N CYS A 53 9.00 -8.78 -13.53
CA CYS A 53 8.76 -7.37 -13.79
C CYS A 53 9.89 -6.52 -13.17
N ASP A 54 10.55 -5.70 -13.99
CA ASP A 54 11.55 -4.73 -13.51
C ASP A 54 10.90 -3.49 -12.87
N TYR A 55 9.65 -3.21 -13.22
CA TYR A 55 8.89 -2.07 -12.70
C TYR A 55 7.88 -2.54 -11.65
N TYR A 56 7.95 -1.95 -10.45
CA TYR A 56 7.02 -2.28 -9.38
C TYR A 56 6.75 -1.14 -8.41
N ILE A 57 5.58 -1.16 -7.79
CA ILE A 57 5.16 -0.26 -6.72
C ILE A 57 4.66 -1.10 -5.55
N ILE A 58 5.21 -0.86 -4.37
CA ILE A 58 4.72 -1.44 -3.11
C ILE A 58 3.72 -0.46 -2.49
N VAL A 59 2.49 -0.90 -2.34
CA VAL A 59 1.39 -0.11 -1.78
C VAL A 59 1.25 -0.44 -0.31
N GLY A 60 1.42 0.58 0.54
CA GLY A 60 1.30 0.44 1.99
C GLY A 60 -0.13 0.25 2.47
N ASP A 61 -0.24 -0.15 3.74
CA ASP A 61 -1.51 -0.41 4.41
C ASP A 61 -2.46 0.79 4.35
N THR A 62 -3.74 0.46 4.37
CA THR A 62 -4.83 1.42 4.49
C THR A 62 -5.38 1.51 5.90
N ASP A 63 -5.07 0.59 6.82
CA ASP A 63 -5.64 0.62 8.17
C ASP A 63 -5.14 1.80 9.01
N ASP A 64 -5.91 2.18 10.03
CA ASP A 64 -5.45 3.18 11.00
C ASP A 64 -4.34 2.54 11.88
N PRO A 65 -3.37 3.33 12.38
CA PRO A 65 -2.28 2.80 13.19
C PRO A 65 -2.80 1.99 14.39
N GLY A 66 -2.30 0.75 14.55
CA GLY A 66 -2.70 -0.16 15.61
C GLY A 66 -4.02 -0.91 15.39
N THR A 67 -4.63 -0.81 14.20
CA THR A 67 -5.86 -1.54 13.85
C THR A 67 -5.65 -2.66 12.85
N SER A 68 -4.46 -2.75 12.25
CA SER A 68 -4.12 -3.80 11.29
C SER A 68 -4.10 -5.18 11.94
N ILE A 69 -4.74 -6.16 11.30
CA ILE A 69 -4.80 -7.55 11.80
C ILE A 69 -3.45 -8.25 11.65
N GLY A 70 -2.67 -7.89 10.62
CA GLY A 70 -1.38 -8.51 10.35
C GLY A 70 -0.25 -8.02 11.25
N ASP A 71 -0.39 -6.82 11.83
CA ASP A 71 0.67 -6.17 12.59
C ASP A 71 0.20 -5.69 13.96
N ASN A 72 0.60 -6.44 14.99
CA ASN A 72 0.34 -6.10 16.39
C ASN A 72 1.43 -5.19 17.00
N ASN A 73 2.47 -4.82 16.24
CA ASN A 73 3.62 -4.06 16.74
C ASN A 73 3.54 -2.56 16.41
N GLN A 74 2.61 -2.14 15.56
CA GLN A 74 2.38 -0.73 15.27
C GLN A 74 1.28 -0.11 16.13
N GLY A 75 1.29 1.21 16.27
CA GLY A 75 0.29 1.96 17.04
C GLY A 75 0.24 3.44 16.66
N GLU A 76 -0.69 4.17 17.29
CA GLU A 76 -0.93 5.60 17.03
C GLU A 76 0.08 6.55 17.71
N TYR A 77 1.07 6.02 18.45
CA TYR A 77 2.01 6.81 19.26
C TYR A 77 3.46 6.59 18.87
N ASN A 78 4.25 7.65 18.91
CA ASN A 78 5.70 7.62 18.91
C ASN A 78 6.24 7.18 20.29
N GLU A 79 7.54 6.87 20.37
CA GLU A 79 8.20 6.50 21.64
C GLU A 79 8.10 7.57 22.73
N ASP A 80 8.00 8.85 22.34
CA ASP A 80 7.85 9.98 23.27
C ASP A 80 6.39 10.19 23.75
N GLY A 81 5.46 9.36 23.30
CA GLY A 81 4.04 9.43 23.64
C GLY A 81 3.24 10.45 22.82
N SER A 82 3.86 11.16 21.87
CA SER A 82 3.13 11.98 20.91
C SER A 82 2.41 11.12 19.88
N TYR A 83 1.33 11.64 19.28
CA TYR A 83 0.67 10.94 18.19
C TYR A 83 1.53 10.92 16.92
N ILE A 84 1.48 9.80 16.20
CA ILE A 84 2.32 9.55 15.03
C ILE A 84 2.02 10.49 13.86
N GLY A 85 0.76 10.91 13.69
CA GLY A 85 0.33 11.79 12.61
C GLY A 85 0.73 11.28 11.22
N ILE A 86 1.55 12.07 10.51
CA ILE A 86 2.11 11.71 9.19
C ILE A 86 3.47 11.00 9.28
N GLY A 87 3.96 10.72 10.48
CA GLY A 87 5.13 9.87 10.69
C GLY A 87 4.84 8.43 10.28
N ASP A 88 5.90 7.64 10.09
CA ASP A 88 5.78 6.23 9.74
C ASP A 88 5.46 5.38 10.95
N THR A 89 4.53 4.44 10.78
CA THR A 89 4.43 3.30 11.69
C THR A 89 5.65 2.38 11.52
N SER A 90 5.89 1.48 12.47
CA SER A 90 6.97 0.48 12.37
C SER A 90 6.91 -0.33 11.07
N TRP A 91 5.71 -0.69 10.61
CA TRP A 91 5.53 -1.38 9.32
C TRP A 91 5.87 -0.48 8.14
N GLU A 92 5.37 0.75 8.11
CA GLU A 92 5.66 1.70 7.03
C GLU A 92 7.15 2.03 6.95
N ALA A 93 7.82 2.17 8.11
CA ALA A 93 9.25 2.38 8.18
C ALA A 93 10.02 1.18 7.61
N ALA A 94 9.63 -0.05 7.97
CA ALA A 94 10.26 -1.27 7.44
C ALA A 94 10.11 -1.39 5.92
N LEU A 95 8.93 -1.12 5.36
CA LEU A 95 8.73 -1.14 3.90
C LEU A 95 9.45 0.02 3.20
N ARG A 96 9.51 1.19 3.83
CA ARG A 96 10.27 2.33 3.30
C ARG A 96 11.76 2.03 3.26
N GLU A 97 12.32 1.41 4.30
CA GLU A 97 13.72 1.01 4.34
C GLU A 97 14.03 -0.06 3.28
N ALA A 98 13.14 -1.05 3.12
CA ALA A 98 13.33 -2.13 2.16
C ALA A 98 13.21 -1.69 0.69
N TYR A 99 12.21 -0.86 0.37
CA TYR A 99 11.84 -0.57 -1.03
C TYR A 99 12.10 0.87 -1.48
N GLY A 100 12.48 1.76 -0.56
CA GLY A 100 12.83 3.15 -0.86
C GLY A 100 11.76 3.87 -1.68
N ALA A 101 12.14 4.39 -2.85
CA ALA A 101 11.24 5.15 -3.73
C ALA A 101 10.04 4.34 -4.25
N HIS A 102 10.15 3.01 -4.31
CA HIS A 102 9.10 2.12 -4.78
C HIS A 102 7.96 1.94 -3.76
N PHE A 103 8.18 2.32 -2.50
CA PHE A 103 7.14 2.29 -1.48
C PHE A 103 6.23 3.52 -1.58
N PHE A 104 4.94 3.25 -1.75
CA PHE A 104 3.87 4.22 -1.64
C PHE A 104 3.21 4.09 -0.27
N ASN A 105 3.52 5.02 0.65
CA ASN A 105 2.85 5.10 1.94
C ASN A 105 1.41 5.63 1.73
N THR A 106 0.49 4.69 1.50
CA THR A 106 -0.91 4.97 1.17
C THR A 106 -1.59 5.80 2.26
N ARG A 107 -1.40 5.44 3.54
CA ARG A 107 -2.05 6.11 4.67
C ARG A 107 -1.72 7.61 4.72
N THR A 108 -0.43 7.95 4.71
CA THR A 108 0.01 9.36 4.77
C THR A 108 -0.44 10.14 3.54
N TYR A 109 -0.39 9.55 2.34
CA TYR A 109 -0.89 10.17 1.13
C TYR A 109 -2.39 10.49 1.20
N ILE A 110 -3.21 9.53 1.65
CA ILE A 110 -4.66 9.68 1.77
C ILE A 110 -5.00 10.76 2.82
N ILE A 111 -4.29 10.78 3.95
CA ILE A 111 -4.45 11.80 4.99
C ILE A 111 -4.17 13.21 4.46
N GLN A 112 -3.12 13.36 3.66
CA GLN A 112 -2.68 14.67 3.15
C GLN A 112 -3.54 15.18 2.00
N ASN A 113 -4.02 14.29 1.13
CA ASN A 113 -4.61 14.68 -0.16
C ASN A 113 -6.08 14.28 -0.32
N GLY A 114 -6.59 13.37 0.51
CA GLY A 114 -7.86 12.70 0.20
C GLY A 114 -9.07 13.62 0.22
N LEU A 115 -9.18 14.49 1.22
CA LEU A 115 -10.30 15.44 1.30
C LEU A 115 -10.26 16.47 0.17
N SER A 116 -9.09 17.03 -0.11
CA SER A 116 -8.93 18.07 -1.13
C SER A 116 -9.18 17.53 -2.55
N LEU A 117 -8.64 16.35 -2.88
CA LEU A 117 -8.85 15.70 -4.17
C LEU A 117 -10.32 15.32 -4.41
N CYS A 118 -11.10 15.14 -3.36
CA CYS A 118 -12.52 14.82 -3.43
C CYS A 118 -13.44 16.04 -3.28
N GLY A 119 -12.88 17.24 -3.09
CA GLY A 119 -13.65 18.46 -2.83
C GLY A 119 -14.46 18.41 -1.53
N LEU A 120 -14.02 17.60 -0.56
CA LEU A 120 -14.69 17.42 0.73
C LEU A 120 -14.21 18.49 1.73
N SER A 121 -15.13 18.98 2.55
CA SER A 121 -14.80 19.92 3.61
C SER A 121 -14.21 19.19 4.81
N THR A 122 -13.13 19.74 5.38
CA THR A 122 -12.51 19.23 6.59
C THR A 122 -13.40 19.47 7.81
N THR A 123 -13.62 18.43 8.60
CA THR A 123 -14.34 18.49 9.88
C THR A 123 -13.38 18.50 11.07
N THR A 124 -13.87 18.83 12.26
CA THR A 124 -13.08 18.69 13.50
C THR A 124 -12.61 17.25 13.73
N GLN A 125 -13.43 16.25 13.38
CA GLN A 125 -13.04 14.84 13.52
C GLN A 125 -11.88 14.50 12.59
N ASP A 126 -11.83 15.08 11.38
CA ASP A 126 -10.72 14.87 10.46
C ASP A 126 -9.41 15.47 11.00
N LEU A 127 -9.49 16.60 11.70
CA LEU A 127 -8.32 17.21 12.36
C LEU A 127 -7.80 16.34 13.52
N GLU A 128 -8.69 15.74 14.31
CA GLU A 128 -8.30 14.82 15.38
C GLU A 128 -7.75 13.50 14.82
N ASN A 129 -8.35 12.97 13.76
CA ASN A 129 -7.83 11.80 13.05
C ASN A 129 -6.45 12.09 12.45
N PHE A 130 -6.27 13.25 11.81
CA PHE A 130 -4.98 13.67 11.26
C PHE A 130 -3.87 13.64 12.31
N LYS A 131 -4.12 14.19 13.51
CA LYS A 131 -3.13 14.18 14.61
C LYS A 131 -2.71 12.76 14.97
N ARG A 132 -3.67 11.84 15.06
CA ARG A 132 -3.47 10.42 15.39
C ARG A 132 -2.84 9.60 14.27
N GLY A 133 -2.80 10.14 13.05
CA GLY A 133 -2.38 9.40 11.87
C GLY A 133 -3.48 8.51 11.28
N ASN A 134 -4.73 8.79 11.59
CA ASN A 134 -5.88 8.04 11.11
C ASN A 134 -6.45 8.67 9.84
N ILE A 135 -6.97 7.83 8.96
CA ILE A 135 -7.61 8.29 7.73
C ILE A 135 -8.98 8.90 8.05
N SER A 136 -9.37 9.92 7.29
CA SER A 136 -10.71 10.50 7.40
C SER A 136 -11.80 9.45 7.20
N LYS A 137 -12.80 9.43 8.10
CA LYS A 137 -13.99 8.58 7.95
C LYS A 137 -14.82 8.94 6.71
N GLN A 138 -14.67 10.15 6.17
CA GLN A 138 -15.34 10.55 4.92
C GLN A 138 -14.82 9.76 3.70
N LEU A 139 -13.64 9.15 3.79
CA LEU A 139 -13.01 8.35 2.73
C LEU A 139 -13.19 6.84 2.94
N ARG A 140 -13.79 6.45 4.07
CA ARG A 140 -13.97 5.06 4.50
C ARG A 140 -15.39 4.56 4.21
N TYR A 141 -15.52 3.27 3.96
CA TYR A 141 -16.79 2.56 3.98
C TYR A 141 -17.04 1.93 5.36
N ASP A 142 -16.01 1.27 5.90
CA ASP A 142 -16.00 0.72 7.26
C ASP A 142 -14.66 1.06 7.95
N TRP A 143 -14.24 0.27 8.95
CA TRP A 143 -13.03 0.56 9.70
C TRP A 143 -11.73 0.32 8.90
N THR A 144 -11.75 -0.54 7.87
CA THR A 144 -10.57 -0.93 7.07
C THR A 144 -10.74 -0.54 5.59
N HIS A 145 -11.91 -0.77 5.00
CA HIS A 145 -12.14 -0.53 3.58
C HIS A 145 -12.46 0.93 3.26
N PHE A 146 -11.98 1.39 2.11
CA PHE A 146 -12.35 2.68 1.55
C PHE A 146 -13.72 2.66 0.88
N ASN A 147 -14.34 3.84 0.83
CA ASN A 147 -15.46 4.08 -0.08
C ASN A 147 -14.92 4.51 -1.47
N ALA A 148 -15.82 4.90 -2.38
CA ALA A 148 -15.44 5.32 -3.73
C ALA A 148 -14.44 6.50 -3.75
N TYR A 149 -14.56 7.45 -2.82
CA TYR A 149 -13.62 8.57 -2.69
C TYR A 149 -12.23 8.09 -2.27
N GLY A 150 -12.15 7.24 -1.24
CA GLY A 150 -10.85 6.71 -0.79
C GLY A 150 -10.15 5.88 -1.88
N TYR A 151 -10.87 5.02 -2.60
CA TYR A 151 -10.28 4.28 -3.72
C TYR A 151 -9.89 5.17 -4.91
N TYR A 152 -10.65 6.22 -5.19
CA TYR A 152 -10.26 7.22 -6.20
C TYR A 152 -8.93 7.88 -5.84
N VAL A 153 -8.80 8.39 -4.60
CA VAL A 153 -7.57 9.05 -4.14
C VAL A 153 -6.38 8.09 -4.17
N LYS A 154 -6.58 6.85 -3.74
CA LYS A 154 -5.54 5.82 -3.79
C LYS A 154 -5.08 5.57 -5.22
N GLY A 155 -6.01 5.46 -6.18
CA GLY A 155 -5.69 5.33 -7.59
C GLY A 155 -4.88 6.50 -8.14
N VAL A 156 -5.25 7.74 -7.78
CA VAL A 156 -4.47 8.94 -8.13
C VAL A 156 -3.06 8.89 -7.54
N GLY A 157 -2.91 8.51 -6.28
CA GLY A 157 -1.60 8.40 -5.62
C GLY A 157 -0.68 7.36 -6.26
N ILE A 158 -1.22 6.18 -6.60
CA ILE A 158 -0.46 5.13 -7.30
C ILE A 158 -0.04 5.61 -8.71
N TYR A 159 -0.94 6.30 -9.43
CA TYR A 159 -0.61 6.87 -10.73
C TYR A 159 0.52 7.89 -10.63
N GLU A 160 0.42 8.85 -9.71
CA GLU A 160 1.49 9.85 -9.50
C GLU A 160 2.80 9.21 -9.05
N LYS A 161 2.75 8.17 -8.20
CA LYS A 161 3.95 7.41 -7.81
C LYS A 161 4.62 6.75 -9.02
N GLY A 162 3.87 6.11 -9.91
CA GLY A 162 4.51 5.53 -11.10
C GLY A 162 5.02 6.61 -12.07
N LYS A 163 4.46 7.84 -12.09
CA LYS A 163 5.04 8.96 -12.85
C LYS A 163 6.36 9.40 -12.23
N GLU A 164 6.41 9.51 -10.90
CA GLU A 164 7.62 9.79 -10.13
C GLU A 164 8.74 8.77 -10.43
N LEU A 165 8.37 7.49 -10.56
CA LEU A 165 9.28 6.40 -10.90
C LEU A 165 9.60 6.30 -12.41
N GLY A 166 8.94 7.10 -13.26
CA GLY A 166 9.15 7.09 -14.71
C GLY A 166 8.50 5.92 -15.45
N TYR A 167 7.51 5.25 -14.85
CA TYR A 167 6.84 4.09 -15.43
C TYR A 167 5.76 4.47 -16.46
N TRP A 168 5.20 5.66 -16.33
CA TRP A 168 4.24 6.24 -17.28
C TRP A 168 4.56 7.70 -17.57
N ASN A 169 4.14 8.15 -18.76
CA ASN A 169 4.29 9.51 -19.29
C ASN A 169 2.93 10.21 -19.38
#